data_AF-A0A1C5A265-F1
#
_entry.id   AF-A0A1C5A265-F1
#
_cell.length_a   1.000
_cell.length_b   1.000
_cell.length_c   1.000
_cell.angle_alpha   90.00
_cell.angle_beta   90.00
_cell.angle_gamma   90.00
#
_symmetry.space_group_name_H-M   'P 1'
#
loop_
_entity.id
_entity.type
_entity.pdbx_description
1 polymer ?
#
loop_
_entity_poly.entity_id
_entity_poly.type
_entity_poly.pdbx_seq_one_letter_code
_entity_poly.pdbx_strand_id
1 'polypeptide(L)'
;MDDLVTWLRAQIDDRERVVRAAKEIRKPYYFEFIDEAAQPFVDLMLDPDRELAELDAKRRVLDLYEELNEPHLYEAIRLLALPHADRPGYREEWRP
;
A
#
# COMPACT_ATOMS: atom_id res chain seq x y z
N MET A 1 -13.97 1.58 -14.62
CA MET A 1 -14.16 1.61 -13.16
C MET A 1 -13.55 0.36 -12.57
N ASP A 2 -14.09 -0.80 -12.91
CA ASP A 2 -13.59 -2.11 -12.46
C ASP A 2 -12.12 -2.36 -12.81
N ASP A 3 -11.66 -1.88 -13.97
CA ASP A 3 -10.24 -1.96 -14.36
C ASP A 3 -9.31 -1.23 -13.37
N LEU A 4 -9.69 -0.04 -12.91
CA LEU A 4 -8.89 0.75 -11.95
C LEU A 4 -8.89 0.06 -10.59
N VAL A 5 -10.04 -0.41 -10.12
CA VAL A 5 -10.16 -1.12 -8.84
C VAL A 5 -9.35 -2.40 -8.86
N THR A 6 -9.49 -3.20 -9.91
CA THR A 6 -8.73 -4.45 -10.12
C THR A 6 -7.23 -4.17 -10.13
N TRP A 7 -6.80 -3.16 -10.87
CA TRP A 7 -5.40 -2.79 -10.95
C TRP A 7 -4.86 -2.29 -9.60
N LEU A 8 -5.61 -1.46 -8.88
CA LEU A 8 -5.20 -0.92 -7.59
C LEU A 8 -5.15 -2.01 -6.50
N ARG A 9 -6.07 -2.98 -6.51
CA ARG A 9 -5.99 -4.17 -5.65
C ARG A 9 -4.67 -4.91 -5.86
N ALA A 10 -4.27 -5.12 -7.12
CA ALA A 10 -2.99 -5.77 -7.43
C ALA A 10 -1.79 -4.99 -6.89
N GLN A 11 -1.80 -3.65 -6.97
CA GLN A 11 -0.73 -2.82 -6.39
C GLN A 11 -0.67 -2.94 -4.86
N ILE A 12 -1.82 -3.00 -4.20
CA ILE A 12 -1.93 -3.19 -2.74
C ILE A 12 -1.36 -4.57 -2.36
N ASP A 13 -1.72 -5.62 -3.10
CA ASP A 13 -1.25 -6.99 -2.85
C ASP A 13 0.28 -7.11 -3.03
N ASP A 14 0.82 -6.50 -4.08
CA ASP A 14 2.26 -6.45 -4.33
C ASP A 14 2.99 -5.70 -3.21
N ARG A 15 2.46 -4.56 -2.78
CA ARG A 15 3.05 -3.77 -1.70
C ARG A 15 3.00 -4.52 -0.37
N GLU A 16 1.89 -5.17 -0.04
CA GLU A 16 1.78 -5.99 1.16
C GLU A 16 2.80 -7.12 1.16
N ARG A 17 2.98 -7.81 0.02
CA ARG A 17 3.99 -8.87 -0.10
C ARG A 17 5.38 -8.35 0.24
N VAL A 18 5.75 -7.18 -0.28
CA VAL A 18 7.03 -6.53 0.01
C VAL A 18 7.15 -6.14 1.49
N VAL A 19 6.12 -5.52 2.07
CA VAL A 19 6.13 -5.10 3.48
C VAL A 19 6.23 -6.31 4.42
N ARG A 20 5.49 -7.38 4.14
CA ARG A 20 5.58 -8.64 4.92
C ARG A 20 6.95 -9.29 4.77
N ALA A 21 7.49 -9.38 3.56
CA ALA A 21 8.83 -9.92 3.34
C ALA A 21 9.89 -9.09 4.09
N ALA A 22 9.80 -7.76 4.04
CA ALA A 22 10.69 -6.87 4.78
C ALA A 22 10.56 -7.08 6.31
N LYS A 23 9.34 -7.23 6.84
CA LYS A 23 9.08 -7.51 8.26
C LYS A 23 9.68 -8.84 8.72
N GLU A 24 9.63 -9.88 7.90
CA GLU A 24 10.26 -11.17 8.19
C GLU A 24 11.79 -11.11 8.08
N ILE A 25 12.34 -10.42 7.08
CA ILE A 25 13.79 -10.17 6.93
C ILE A 25 14.34 -9.30 8.07
N ARG A 26 13.52 -8.43 8.67
CA ARG A 26 13.89 -7.64 9.85
C ARG A 26 14.31 -8.52 11.03
N LYS A 27 13.88 -9.79 11.09
CA LYS A 27 14.16 -10.67 12.23
C LYS A 27 15.56 -11.30 12.28
N PRO A 28 16.38 -11.38 11.21
CA PRO A 28 17.78 -11.81 11.38
C PRO A 28 18.88 -10.91 10.79
N TYR A 29 18.64 -10.02 9.80
CA TYR A 29 19.76 -9.49 8.98
C TYR A 29 20.21 -8.05 9.22
N TYR A 30 19.45 -7.21 9.93
CA TYR A 30 19.84 -5.81 10.18
C TYR A 30 20.61 -5.60 11.49
N PHE A 31 20.69 -6.60 12.36
CA PHE A 31 21.22 -6.46 13.72
C PHE A 31 22.73 -6.69 13.88
N GLU A 32 23.44 -7.14 12.84
CA GLU A 32 24.91 -7.25 12.93
C GLU A 32 25.62 -5.89 12.74
N PHE A 33 24.92 -4.85 12.26
CA PHE A 33 25.53 -3.55 11.91
C PHE A 33 24.79 -2.31 12.43
N ILE A 34 23.63 -2.48 13.08
CA ILE A 34 22.84 -1.39 13.67
C ILE A 34 22.87 -1.56 15.19
N ASP A 35 23.49 -0.60 15.88
CA ASP A 35 23.47 -0.50 17.36
C ASP A 35 22.00 -0.49 17.84
N GLU A 36 21.72 -1.09 18.99
CA GLU A 36 20.43 -1.04 19.69
C GLU A 36 19.88 0.41 19.80
N ALA A 37 20.77 1.40 19.88
CA ALA A 37 20.43 2.82 19.86
C ALA A 37 19.80 3.32 18.53
N ALA A 38 20.05 2.65 17.41
CA ALA A 38 19.50 2.98 16.10
C ALA A 38 18.23 2.19 15.76
N GLN A 39 17.85 1.21 16.59
CA GLN A 39 16.62 0.43 16.42
C GLN A 39 15.34 1.29 16.35
N PRO A 40 15.16 2.34 17.18
CA PRO A 40 14.00 3.23 17.08
C PRO A 40 13.92 3.98 15.75
N PHE A 41 15.06 4.30 15.12
CA PHE A 41 15.10 4.97 13.82
C PHE A 41 14.73 4.02 12.68
N VAL A 42 15.15 2.75 12.78
CA VAL A 42 14.74 1.69 11.84
C VAL A 42 13.25 1.44 11.95
N ASP A 43 12.71 1.31 13.17
CA ASP A 43 11.28 1.11 13.39
C ASP A 43 10.44 2.31 12.95
N LEU A 44 10.95 3.55 13.10
CA LEU A 44 10.29 4.76 12.60
C LEU A 44 10.30 4.84 11.06
N MET A 45 11.40 4.45 10.41
CA MET A 45 11.54 4.49 8.95
C MET A 45 10.83 3.33 8.24
N LEU A 46 10.76 2.17 8.89
CA LEU A 46 10.16 0.95 8.42
C LEU A 46 9.19 0.52 9.52
N ASP A 47 8.06 1.21 9.65
CA ASP A 47 6.94 0.78 10.49
C ASP A 47 6.02 -0.12 9.64
N PRO A 48 6.35 -1.42 9.47
CA PRO A 48 5.58 -2.31 8.62
C PRO A 48 4.17 -2.52 9.17
N ASP A 49 3.95 -2.36 10.47
CA ASP A 49 2.62 -2.53 11.06
C ASP A 49 1.71 -1.38 10.69
N ARG A 50 2.22 -0.14 10.74
CA ARG A 50 1.52 1.02 10.19
C ARG A 50 1.27 0.88 8.68
N GLU A 51 2.29 0.52 7.89
CA GLU A 51 2.12 0.36 6.44
C GLU A 51 1.07 -0.71 6.12
N LEU A 52 1.06 -1.85 6.83
CA LEU A 52 0.04 -2.89 6.66
C LEU A 52 -1.36 -2.38 7.04
N ALA A 53 -1.48 -1.58 8.09
CA ALA A 53 -2.76 -0.97 8.46
C ALA A 53 -3.25 0.03 7.41
N GLU A 54 -2.36 0.83 6.80
CA GLU A 54 -2.71 1.73 5.70
C GLU A 54 -3.16 0.97 4.44
N LEU A 55 -2.51 -0.17 4.12
CA LEU A 55 -2.93 -1.04 3.02
C LEU A 55 -4.31 -1.70 3.28
N ASP A 56 -4.55 -2.16 4.50
CA ASP A 56 -5.86 -2.71 4.90
C ASP A 56 -6.96 -1.65 4.80
N ALA A 57 -6.70 -0.43 5.25
CA ALA A 57 -7.64 0.68 5.10
C ALA A 57 -7.98 0.95 3.63
N LYS A 58 -6.98 0.94 2.73
CA LYS A 58 -7.21 1.10 1.29
C LYS A 58 -8.06 -0.03 0.72
N ARG A 59 -7.85 -1.30 1.12
CA ARG A 59 -8.70 -2.41 0.69
C ARG A 59 -10.15 -2.21 1.09
N ARG A 60 -10.40 -1.83 2.35
CA ARG A 60 -11.77 -1.57 2.83
C ARG A 60 -12.48 -0.47 2.05
N VAL A 61 -11.75 0.56 1.59
CA VAL A 61 -12.33 1.58 0.71
C VAL A 61 -12.75 0.98 -0.64
N LEU A 62 -11.97 0.06 -1.20
CA LEU A 62 -12.33 -0.65 -2.44
C LEU A 62 -13.52 -1.59 -2.25
N ASP A 63 -13.56 -2.30 -1.13
CA ASP A 63 -14.71 -3.16 -0.77
C ASP A 63 -15.99 -2.31 -0.63
N LEU A 64 -15.92 -1.17 0.08
CA LEU A 64 -17.06 -0.24 0.21
C LEU A 64 -17.53 0.32 -1.14
N TYR A 65 -16.60 0.58 -2.06
CA TYR A 65 -16.96 1.03 -3.40
C TYR A 65 -17.70 -0.06 -4.19
N GLU A 66 -17.26 -1.31 -4.12
CA GLU A 66 -17.93 -2.44 -4.78
C GLU A 66 -19.31 -2.72 -4.16
N GLU A 67 -19.45 -2.58 -2.84
CA GLU A 67 -20.71 -2.81 -2.11
C GLU A 67 -21.74 -1.70 -2.35
N LEU A 68 -21.31 -0.44 -2.26
CA LEU A 68 -22.21 0.71 -2.30
C LEU A 68 -22.41 1.27 -3.72
N ASN A 69 -21.46 1.02 -4.62
CA ASN A 69 -21.42 1.58 -5.98
C ASN A 69 -21.60 3.12 -6.01
N GLU A 70 -21.03 3.80 -5.01
CA GLU A 70 -21.21 5.24 -4.80
C GLU A 70 -20.24 6.05 -5.68
N PRO A 71 -20.73 6.96 -6.56
CA PRO A 71 -19.88 7.72 -7.48
C PRO A 71 -18.80 8.55 -6.80
N HIS A 72 -19.06 9.04 -5.58
CA HIS A 72 -18.09 9.85 -4.81
C HIS A 72 -16.90 9.03 -4.32
N LEU A 73 -17.05 7.72 -4.13
CA LEU A 73 -15.93 6.84 -3.77
C LEU A 73 -14.98 6.63 -4.96
N TYR A 74 -15.46 6.80 -6.20
CA TYR A 74 -14.59 6.67 -7.38
C TYR A 74 -13.54 7.77 -7.47
N GLU A 75 -13.87 9.00 -7.07
CA GLU A 75 -12.87 10.08 -6.96
C GLU A 75 -11.81 9.76 -5.92
N ALA A 76 -12.24 9.22 -4.76
CA ALA A 76 -11.32 8.79 -3.72
C ALA A 76 -10.38 7.68 -4.23
N ILE A 77 -10.90 6.72 -5.01
CA ILE A 77 -10.10 5.64 -5.61
C ILE A 77 -9.06 6.18 -6.59
N ARG A 78 -9.41 7.16 -7.43
CA ARG A 78 -8.44 7.80 -8.34
C ARG A 78 -7.32 8.50 -7.57
N LEU A 79 -7.65 9.18 -6.46
CA LEU A 79 -6.65 9.79 -5.58
C LEU A 79 -5.75 8.74 -4.90
N LEU A 80 -6.30 7.60 -4.48
CA LEU A 80 -5.53 6.49 -3.91
C LEU A 80 -4.59 5.81 -4.93
N ALA A 81 -4.89 5.92 -6.22
CA ALA A 81 -4.04 5.39 -7.29
C ALA A 81 -2.86 6.31 -7.65
N LEU A 82 -2.92 7.61 -7.31
CA LEU A 82 -1.87 8.58 -7.66
C LEU A 82 -0.44 8.20 -7.21
N PRO A 83 -0.22 7.65 -6.00
CA PRO A 83 1.12 7.20 -5.58
C PRO A 83 1.69 6.07 -6.43
N HIS A 84 0.86 5.45 -7.28
CA HIS A 84 1.22 4.33 -8.16
C HIS A 84 1.22 4.74 -9.64
N ALA A 85 1.10 6.03 -9.97
CA ALA A 85 0.96 6.49 -11.35
C ALA A 85 2.18 6.19 -12.26
N ASP A 86 3.34 5.91 -11.67
CA ASP A 86 4.56 5.49 -12.36
C ASP A 86 4.62 3.97 -12.62
N ARG A 87 3.67 3.20 -12.08
CA ARG A 87 3.65 1.74 -12.21
C ARG A 87 3.09 1.29 -13.55
N PRO A 88 3.64 0.21 -14.14
CA PRO A 88 3.10 -0.38 -15.36
C PRO A 88 1.61 -0.69 -15.25
N GLY A 89 0.87 -0.41 -16.32
CA GLY A 89 -0.58 -0.65 -16.38
C GLY A 89 -1.43 0.48 -15.82
N TYR A 90 -0.83 1.51 -15.19
CA TYR A 90 -1.54 2.76 -14.91
C TYR A 90 -1.97 3.43 -16.23
N ARG A 91 -3.20 3.92 -16.29
CA ARG A 91 -3.75 4.64 -17.44
C ARG A 91 -3.94 6.11 -17.09
N GLU A 92 -3.56 7.02 -17.99
CA GLU A 92 -3.71 8.47 -17.78
C GLU A 92 -5.18 8.88 -17.56
N GLU A 93 -6.14 8.15 -18.13
CA GLU A 93 -7.58 8.35 -17.90
C GLU A 93 -8.01 8.14 -16.42
N TRP A 94 -7.17 7.52 -15.59
CA TRP A 94 -7.42 7.33 -14.16
C TRP A 94 -6.91 8.49 -13.30
N ARG A 95 -6.11 9.41 -13.89
CA ARG A 95 -5.66 10.60 -13.18
C ARG A 95 -6.88 11.51 -12.91
N PRO A 96 -7.09 11.99 -11.67
CA PRO A 96 -8.16 12.95 -11.35
C PRO A 96 -8.07 14.23 -12.19
#